data_AF-A0A6L8T725-F1
#
_entry.id   AF-A0A6L8T725-F1
#
_cell.length_a   1.000
_cell.length_b   1.000
_cell.length_c   1.000
_cell.angle_alpha   90.00
_cell.angle_beta   90.00
_cell.angle_gamma   90.00
#
_symmetry.space_group_name_H-M   'P 1'
#
loop_
_entity.id
_entity.type
_entity.pdbx_description
1 polymer ?
#
loop_
_entity_poly.entity_id
_entity_poly.type
_entity_poly.pdbx_seq_one_letter_code
_entity_poly.pdbx_strand_id
1 'polypeptide(L)'
;MSEIVGKMKKSIKFALRQPGQAVASVINRLTVEPDVFDNKLGIVVIIKNEGPYIEEWVRYHLLVGADIIYIYDNESTDNTRQILEPYISSGKVVYKYFPGIAMQLPAYNDALRRYKNSCKYIAFIDADEFLFPLNEGESVANIVSSILDVEPKAGGLAVNWRMFGSSFHEEKPITSRNQLR
;
A
#
# COMPACT_ATOMS: atom_id res chain seq x y z
N MET A 1 -11.05 -23.20 30.24
CA MET A 1 -10.66 -23.29 28.81
C MET A 1 -10.18 -24.69 28.39
N SER A 2 -10.65 -25.77 29.03
CA SER A 2 -10.22 -27.15 28.74
C SER A 2 -11.32 -28.06 28.19
N GLU A 3 -12.57 -27.59 28.06
CA GLU A 3 -13.71 -28.44 27.66
C GLU A 3 -14.14 -28.33 26.19
N ILE A 4 -13.65 -27.35 25.43
CA ILE A 4 -14.03 -27.19 24.00
C ILE A 4 -13.16 -28.10 23.10
N VAL A 5 -11.94 -28.41 23.51
CA VAL A 5 -11.00 -29.28 22.76
C VAL A 5 -11.46 -30.75 22.75
N GLY A 6 -12.22 -31.18 23.77
CA GLY A 6 -12.67 -32.56 23.91
C GLY A 6 -13.85 -32.96 23.01
N LYS A 7 -14.70 -32.01 22.59
CA LYS A 7 -15.90 -32.31 21.79
C LYS A 7 -15.64 -32.48 20.29
N MET A 8 -14.51 -31.99 19.78
CA MET A 8 -14.20 -32.02 18.34
C MET A 8 -13.53 -33.34 17.87
N LYS A 9 -13.13 -34.22 18.80
CA LYS A 9 -12.50 -35.51 18.50
C LYS A 9 -13.48 -36.69 18.35
N LYS A 10 -14.79 -36.49 18.54
CA LYS A 10 -15.75 -37.62 18.67
C LYS A 10 -16.61 -37.93 17.43
N SER A 11 -16.47 -37.22 16.31
CA SER A 11 -17.29 -37.46 15.10
C SER A 11 -16.52 -37.81 13.82
N ILE A 12 -15.35 -38.43 13.92
CA ILE A 12 -14.69 -39.03 12.74
C ILE A 12 -14.39 -40.50 13.02
N LYS A 13 -15.45 -41.32 13.01
CA LYS A 13 -15.34 -42.77 12.90
C LYS A 13 -16.47 -43.28 12.01
N PHE A 14 -16.29 -43.23 10.70
CA PHE A 14 -16.78 -44.30 9.83
C PHE A 14 -16.07 -44.29 8.47
N ALA A 15 -15.96 -45.48 7.87
CA ALA A 15 -15.36 -45.83 6.58
C ALA A 15 -13.83 -46.11 6.56
N LEU A 16 -13.47 -47.30 7.04
CA LEU A 16 -12.32 -48.07 6.54
C LEU A 16 -12.84 -49.09 5.51
N ARG A 17 -12.43 -48.97 4.23
CA ARG A 17 -12.11 -50.14 3.39
C ARG A 17 -11.37 -49.78 2.09
N GLN A 18 -10.18 -50.39 1.98
CA GLN A 18 -9.34 -50.68 0.80
C GLN A 18 -8.33 -49.61 0.30
N PRO A 19 -7.14 -50.06 -0.18
CA PRO A 19 -5.88 -49.33 -0.07
C PRO A 19 -5.42 -48.68 -1.39
N GLY A 20 -4.72 -47.56 -1.25
CA GLY A 20 -3.89 -46.99 -2.31
C GLY A 20 -4.52 -45.75 -2.96
N GLN A 21 -3.87 -44.61 -2.73
CA GLN A 21 -4.08 -43.33 -3.43
C GLN A 21 -5.39 -42.60 -3.12
N ALA A 22 -5.37 -41.70 -2.12
CA ALA A 22 -6.12 -40.42 -2.08
C ALA A 22 -6.30 -39.83 -0.66
N VAL A 23 -5.33 -39.97 0.25
CA VAL A 23 -5.43 -39.33 1.59
C VAL A 23 -4.47 -38.13 1.74
N ALA A 24 -3.53 -37.94 0.82
CA ALA A 24 -2.57 -36.83 0.90
C ALA A 24 -3.11 -35.48 0.38
N SER A 25 -4.22 -35.45 -0.37
CA SER A 25 -4.68 -34.22 -1.05
C SER A 25 -5.63 -33.34 -0.23
N VAL A 26 -6.15 -33.82 0.90
CA VAL A 26 -7.19 -33.10 1.68
C VAL A 26 -6.64 -32.46 2.95
N ILE A 27 -5.51 -32.94 3.48
CA ILE A 27 -4.96 -32.44 4.75
C ILE A 27 -4.10 -31.17 4.55
N ASN A 28 -3.62 -30.89 3.33
CA ASN A 28 -2.75 -29.74 3.07
C ASN A 28 -3.50 -28.40 2.82
N ARG A 29 -4.83 -28.37 2.99
CA ARG A 29 -5.66 -27.16 2.79
C ARG A 29 -6.02 -26.41 4.08
N LEU A 30 -5.54 -26.88 5.24
CA LEU A 30 -5.90 -26.31 6.55
C LEU A 30 -4.76 -25.58 7.26
N THR A 31 -3.58 -25.50 6.65
CA THR A 31 -2.56 -24.52 7.01
C THR A 31 -2.71 -23.35 6.06
N VAL A 32 -3.45 -22.32 6.48
CA VAL A 32 -3.29 -21.00 5.89
C VAL A 32 -1.89 -20.56 6.29
N GLU A 33 -0.92 -20.77 5.40
CA GLU A 33 0.35 -20.07 5.49
C GLU A 33 0.01 -18.58 5.62
N PRO A 34 0.55 -17.86 6.63
CA PRO A 34 0.28 -16.44 6.74
C PRO A 34 0.65 -15.78 5.41
N ASP A 35 -0.21 -14.90 4.87
CA ASP A 35 0.12 -14.19 3.65
C ASP A 35 1.43 -13.41 3.88
N VAL A 36 2.53 -13.92 3.33
CA VAL A 36 3.84 -13.30 3.42
C VAL A 36 3.93 -12.31 2.27
N PHE A 37 3.80 -11.03 2.59
CA PHE A 37 4.01 -9.95 1.63
C PHE A 37 5.41 -9.35 1.83
N ASP A 38 6.07 -9.01 0.73
CA ASP A 38 7.36 -8.30 0.77
C ASP A 38 7.24 -6.92 1.44
N ASN A 39 6.08 -6.27 1.25
CA ASN A 39 5.77 -4.95 1.76
C ASN A 39 4.44 -4.97 2.51
N LYS A 40 4.33 -4.25 3.63
CA LYS A 40 3.07 -4.12 4.35
C LYS A 40 2.19 -3.04 3.72
N LEU A 41 2.75 -1.88 3.38
CA LEU A 41 2.04 -0.77 2.75
C LEU A 41 2.79 -0.27 1.52
N GLY A 42 2.15 -0.40 0.36
CA GLY A 42 2.54 0.29 -0.87
C GLY A 42 1.64 1.51 -1.13
N ILE A 43 2.19 2.56 -1.74
CA ILE A 43 1.40 3.69 -2.23
C ILE A 43 1.54 3.78 -3.74
N VAL A 44 0.43 3.99 -4.44
CA VAL A 44 0.39 4.22 -5.89
C VAL A 44 -0.06 5.65 -6.14
N VAL A 45 0.72 6.37 -6.94
CA VAL A 45 0.43 7.75 -7.36
C VAL A 45 0.74 7.90 -8.84
N ILE A 46 -0.02 8.74 -9.54
CA ILE A 46 0.30 9.22 -10.88
C ILE A 46 0.61 10.72 -10.80
N ILE A 47 1.71 11.16 -11.43
CA ILE A 47 2.20 12.54 -11.33
C ILE A 47 2.50 13.14 -12.69
N LYS A 48 2.51 14.47 -12.75
CA LYS A 48 3.03 15.24 -13.88
C LYS A 48 3.58 16.57 -13.38
N ASN A 49 4.88 16.81 -13.56
CA ASN A 49 5.58 18.03 -13.16
C ASN A 49 5.47 18.35 -11.65
N GLU A 50 5.67 17.34 -10.80
CA GLU A 50 5.59 17.47 -9.34
C GLU A 50 6.95 17.77 -8.68
N GLY A 51 7.96 18.16 -9.45
CA GLY A 51 9.32 18.41 -8.97
C GLY A 51 9.39 19.31 -7.74
N PRO A 52 8.62 20.40 -7.63
CA PRO A 52 8.64 21.27 -6.46
C PRO A 52 8.29 20.56 -5.13
N TYR A 53 7.38 19.57 -5.15
CA TYR A 53 6.78 19.01 -3.93
C TYR A 53 7.08 17.52 -3.71
N ILE A 54 7.36 16.77 -4.78
CA ILE A 54 7.35 15.31 -4.75
C ILE A 54 8.29 14.70 -3.72
N GLU A 55 9.47 15.29 -3.47
CA GLU A 55 10.39 14.73 -2.47
C GLU A 55 9.86 14.90 -1.04
N GLU A 56 9.18 15.99 -0.71
CA GLU A 56 8.56 16.12 0.62
C GLU A 56 7.49 15.05 0.80
N TRP A 57 6.63 14.90 -0.21
CA TRP A 57 5.57 13.91 -0.23
C TRP A 57 6.11 12.48 -0.09
N VAL A 58 7.16 12.12 -0.83
CA VAL A 58 7.82 10.80 -0.73
C VAL A 58 8.41 10.59 0.67
N ARG A 59 9.18 11.56 1.17
CA ARG A 59 9.83 11.45 2.50
C ARG A 59 8.80 11.32 3.60
N TYR A 60 7.72 12.09 3.54
CA TYR A 60 6.64 12.03 4.51
C TYR A 60 5.99 10.64 4.54
N HIS A 61 5.60 10.11 3.38
CA HIS A 61 4.91 8.83 3.31
C HIS A 61 5.79 7.66 3.76
N LEU A 62 7.08 7.68 3.44
CA LEU A 62 8.05 6.73 3.99
C LEU A 62 8.17 6.86 5.52
N LEU A 63 8.17 8.09 6.06
CA LEU A 63 8.24 8.34 7.50
C LEU A 63 7.01 7.81 8.26
N VAL A 64 5.81 7.96 7.71
CA VAL A 64 4.56 7.47 8.35
C VAL A 64 4.29 5.98 8.09
N GLY A 65 5.24 5.28 7.47
CA GLY A 65 5.27 3.82 7.40
C GLY A 65 4.85 3.20 6.07
N ALA A 66 4.95 3.93 4.95
CA ALA A 66 4.96 3.29 3.63
C ALA A 66 6.30 2.57 3.42
N ASP A 67 6.25 1.32 2.96
CA ASP A 67 7.45 0.54 2.68
C ASP A 67 8.02 0.86 1.30
N ILE A 68 7.12 1.11 0.34
CA ILE A 68 7.41 1.31 -1.08
C ILE A 68 6.38 2.25 -1.73
N ILE A 69 6.83 3.03 -2.72
CA ILE A 69 5.98 3.94 -3.48
C ILE A 69 6.12 3.64 -4.98
N TYR A 70 5.00 3.40 -5.65
CA TYR A 70 4.90 3.19 -7.09
C TYR A 70 4.47 4.49 -7.76
N ILE A 71 5.39 5.14 -8.46
CA ILE A 71 5.17 6.43 -9.12
C ILE A 71 5.01 6.20 -10.61
N TYR A 72 3.85 6.56 -11.14
CA TYR A 72 3.58 6.64 -12.57
C TYR A 72 3.77 8.08 -13.03
N ASP A 73 4.75 8.32 -13.89
CA ASP A 73 5.04 9.64 -14.43
C ASP A 73 4.37 9.83 -15.79
N ASN A 74 3.36 10.72 -15.83
CA ASN A 74 2.62 11.05 -17.05
C ASN A 74 3.24 12.25 -17.79
N GLU A 75 4.45 12.03 -18.30
CA GLU A 75 5.17 12.98 -19.14
C GLU A 75 5.62 14.26 -18.41
N SER A 76 6.20 14.11 -17.21
CA SER A 76 6.91 15.20 -16.57
C SER A 76 8.07 15.67 -17.44
N THR A 77 8.21 16.99 -17.54
CA THR A 77 9.26 17.71 -18.29
C THR A 77 10.17 18.52 -17.38
N ASP A 78 9.84 18.61 -16.10
CA ASP A 78 10.64 19.27 -15.07
C ASP A 78 11.69 18.32 -14.48
N ASN A 79 12.25 18.67 -13.31
CA ASN A 79 13.27 17.88 -12.64
C ASN A 79 12.71 16.77 -11.71
N THR A 80 11.43 16.39 -11.85
CA THR A 80 10.77 15.37 -11.02
C THR A 80 11.57 14.08 -10.91
N ARG A 81 12.00 13.51 -12.05
CA ARG A 81 12.70 12.24 -12.07
C ARG A 81 14.06 12.32 -11.37
N GLN A 82 14.80 13.41 -11.57
CA GLN A 82 16.10 13.64 -10.98
C GLN A 82 15.99 13.72 -9.46
N ILE A 83 14.94 14.36 -8.95
CA ILE A 83 14.63 14.43 -7.52
C ILE A 83 14.31 13.04 -6.94
N LEU A 84 13.63 12.18 -7.71
CA LEU A 84 13.26 10.83 -7.28
C LEU A 84 14.41 9.82 -7.31
N GLU A 85 15.51 10.12 -8.00
CA GLU A 85 16.61 9.18 -8.24
C GLU A 85 17.17 8.51 -6.97
N PRO A 86 17.41 9.22 -5.84
CA PRO A 86 17.89 8.57 -4.62
C PRO A 86 16.91 7.53 -4.05
N TYR A 87 15.61 7.78 -4.19
CA TYR A 87 14.55 6.87 -3.73
C TYR A 87 14.37 5.68 -4.68
N ILE A 88 14.58 5.90 -5.97
CA ILE A 88 14.62 4.84 -6.99
C ILE A 88 15.81 3.92 -6.72
N SER A 89 17.00 4.50 -6.58
CA SER A 89 18.25 3.78 -6.32
C SER A 89 18.24 2.98 -5.01
N SER A 90 17.52 3.45 -3.98
CA SER A 90 17.36 2.72 -2.71
C SER A 90 16.26 1.65 -2.73
N GLY A 91 15.51 1.52 -3.82
CA GLY A 91 14.38 0.58 -3.93
C GLY A 91 13.12 1.02 -3.17
N LYS A 92 13.08 2.25 -2.64
CA LYS A 92 11.91 2.82 -1.96
C LYS A 92 10.87 3.38 -2.93
N VAL A 93 11.29 3.73 -4.15
CA VAL A 93 10.41 4.16 -5.22
C VAL A 93 10.58 3.24 -6.43
N VAL A 94 9.47 2.76 -6.97
CA VAL A 94 9.40 2.16 -8.30
C VAL A 94 8.82 3.21 -9.23
N TYR A 95 9.69 3.77 -10.08
CA TYR A 95 9.31 4.79 -11.04
C TYR A 95 8.97 4.16 -12.40
N LYS A 96 7.85 4.59 -12.99
CA LYS A 96 7.39 4.13 -14.30
C LYS A 96 6.94 5.31 -15.15
N TYR A 97 7.64 5.54 -16.25
CA TYR A 97 7.18 6.48 -17.28
C TYR A 97 5.92 5.91 -17.95
N PHE A 98 4.85 6.71 -18.01
CA PHE A 98 3.52 6.25 -18.36
C PHE A 98 2.73 7.32 -19.13
N PRO A 99 3.06 7.54 -20.42
CA PRO A 99 2.54 8.64 -21.21
C PRO A 99 1.09 8.42 -21.68
N GLY A 100 0.33 9.50 -21.80
CA GLY A 100 -0.97 9.52 -22.47
C GLY A 100 -1.98 10.48 -21.87
N ILE A 101 -3.22 10.38 -22.35
CA ILE A 101 -4.34 11.22 -21.92
C ILE A 101 -5.21 10.43 -20.94
N ALA A 102 -5.62 11.06 -19.84
CA ALA A 102 -6.49 10.46 -18.81
C ALA A 102 -5.93 9.13 -18.23
N MET A 103 -4.64 9.12 -17.91
CA MET A 103 -3.90 7.91 -17.56
C MET A 103 -4.05 7.44 -16.10
N GLN A 104 -4.81 8.14 -15.25
CA GLN A 104 -4.96 7.81 -13.83
C GLN A 104 -5.55 6.42 -13.59
N LEU A 105 -6.74 6.14 -14.13
CA LEU A 105 -7.34 4.80 -14.01
C LEU A 105 -6.48 3.70 -14.68
N PRO A 106 -5.91 3.90 -15.89
CA PRO A 106 -4.95 2.97 -16.46
C PRO A 106 -3.74 2.68 -15.56
N ALA A 107 -3.15 3.71 -14.93
CA ALA A 107 -2.01 3.57 -14.03
C ALA A 107 -2.38 2.76 -12.78
N TYR A 108 -3.50 3.09 -12.14
CA TYR A 108 -3.97 2.38 -10.94
C TYR A 108 -4.29 0.91 -11.25
N ASN A 109 -4.89 0.63 -12.41
CA ASN A 109 -5.15 -0.74 -12.85
C ASN A 109 -3.86 -1.52 -13.18
N ASP A 110 -2.86 -0.88 -13.80
CA ASP A 110 -1.55 -1.52 -14.04
C ASP A 110 -0.83 -1.82 -12.72
N ALA A 111 -0.87 -0.88 -11.77
CA ALA A 111 -0.30 -1.07 -10.44
C ALA A 111 -0.97 -2.22 -9.69
N LEU A 112 -2.30 -2.26 -9.66
CA LEU A 112 -3.05 -3.33 -8.99
C LEU A 112 -2.72 -4.70 -9.60
N ARG A 113 -2.60 -4.80 -10.93
CA ARG A 113 -2.24 -6.08 -11.59
C ARG A 113 -0.84 -6.56 -11.23
N ARG A 114 0.11 -5.64 -11.11
CA ARG A 114 1.53 -5.95 -10.86
C ARG A 114 1.82 -6.23 -9.39
N TYR A 115 1.24 -5.45 -8.49
CA TYR A 115 1.72 -5.35 -7.11
C TYR A 115 0.75 -5.90 -6.06
N LYS A 116 -0.44 -6.37 -6.46
CA LYS A 116 -1.44 -6.96 -5.52
C LYS A 116 -0.91 -8.10 -4.65
N ASN A 117 0.15 -8.80 -5.08
CA ASN A 117 0.75 -9.90 -4.35
C ASN A 117 2.06 -9.49 -3.63
N SER A 118 2.54 -8.25 -3.85
CA SER A 118 3.79 -7.74 -3.26
C SER A 118 3.54 -6.87 -2.04
N CYS A 119 2.31 -6.36 -1.88
CA CYS A 119 1.91 -5.49 -0.79
C CYS A 119 0.69 -6.06 -0.08
N LYS A 120 0.69 -6.06 1.26
CA LYS A 120 -0.51 -6.41 2.04
C LYS A 120 -1.63 -5.39 1.82
N TYR A 121 -1.28 -4.10 1.80
CA TYR A 121 -2.19 -3.00 1.50
C TYR A 121 -1.60 -2.10 0.41
N ILE A 122 -2.47 -1.57 -0.45
CA ILE A 122 -2.11 -0.58 -1.46
C ILE A 122 -3.03 0.63 -1.29
N ALA A 123 -2.43 1.80 -1.02
CA ALA A 123 -3.14 3.07 -1.05
C ALA A 123 -3.05 3.70 -2.45
N PHE A 124 -4.15 4.29 -2.91
CA PHE A 124 -4.22 5.09 -4.12
C PHE A 124 -4.57 6.51 -3.71
N ILE A 125 -3.62 7.44 -3.82
CA ILE A 125 -3.76 8.84 -3.39
C ILE A 125 -3.02 9.75 -4.37
N ASP A 126 -3.45 11.00 -4.44
CA ASP A 126 -2.83 12.00 -5.31
C ASP A 126 -1.58 12.63 -4.65
N ALA A 127 -0.73 13.30 -5.44
CA ALA A 127 0.58 13.82 -4.99
C ALA A 127 0.48 15.07 -4.09
N ASP A 128 -0.71 15.61 -3.90
CA ASP A 128 -1.04 16.70 -2.98
C ASP A 128 -1.79 16.21 -1.73
N GLU A 129 -2.04 14.90 -1.61
CA GLU A 129 -2.70 14.28 -0.46
C GLU A 129 -1.71 13.65 0.53
N PHE A 130 -2.05 13.71 1.82
CA PHE A 130 -1.22 13.18 2.90
C PHE A 130 -2.04 12.27 3.81
N LEU A 131 -1.54 11.05 4.04
CA LEU A 131 -2.11 10.13 5.01
C LEU A 131 -1.56 10.42 6.41
N PHE A 132 -2.42 10.94 7.30
CA PHE A 132 -2.02 11.41 8.62
C PHE A 132 -2.42 10.42 9.73
N PRO A 133 -1.47 9.74 10.42
CA PRO A 133 -1.75 8.95 11.61
C PRO A 133 -2.26 9.83 12.75
N LEU A 134 -3.31 9.40 13.47
CA LEU A 134 -3.89 10.18 14.56
C LEU A 134 -3.08 10.13 15.86
N ASN A 135 -2.31 9.04 16.05
CA ASN A 135 -1.50 8.83 17.24
C ASN A 135 -0.01 8.95 16.90
N GLU A 136 0.74 9.58 17.81
CA GLU A 136 2.20 9.70 17.66
C GLU A 136 2.87 8.32 17.63
N GLY A 137 3.81 8.15 16.70
CA GLY A 137 4.56 6.90 16.54
C GLY A 137 3.78 5.74 15.92
N GLU A 138 2.51 5.92 15.58
CA GLU A 138 1.72 4.90 14.89
C GLU A 138 1.91 4.99 13.37
N SER A 139 2.12 3.83 12.72
CA SER A 139 2.21 3.78 11.26
C SER A 139 0.83 3.62 10.62
N VAL A 140 0.67 4.19 9.42
CA VAL A 140 -0.55 4.04 8.62
C VAL A 140 -0.90 2.56 8.42
N ALA A 141 0.09 1.72 8.15
CA ALA A 141 -0.10 0.29 7.94
C ALA A 141 -0.64 -0.45 9.17
N ASN A 142 -0.30 -0.01 10.38
CA ASN A 142 -0.82 -0.58 11.62
C ASN A 142 -2.27 -0.15 11.86
N ILE A 143 -2.60 1.12 11.62
CA ILE A 143 -3.98 1.62 11.69
C ILE A 143 -4.88 0.88 10.71
N VAL A 144 -4.44 0.70 9.46
CA VAL A 144 -5.21 -0.06 8.46
C VAL A 144 -5.44 -1.50 8.92
N SER A 145 -4.40 -2.14 9.49
CA SER A 145 -4.54 -3.50 10.03
C SER A 145 -5.53 -3.57 11.17
N SER A 146 -5.44 -2.67 12.16
CA SER A 146 -6.33 -2.70 13.32
C SER A 146 -7.80 -2.50 12.95
N ILE A 147 -8.08 -1.72 11.89
CA ILE A 147 -9.44 -1.54 11.36
C ILE A 147 -9.92 -2.77 10.60
N LEU A 148 -9.11 -3.29 9.66
CA LEU A 148 -9.53 -4.41 8.80
C LEU A 148 -9.54 -5.76 9.55
N ASP A 149 -8.75 -5.92 10.60
CA ASP A 149 -8.76 -7.12 11.45
C ASP A 149 -10.09 -7.24 12.23
N VAL A 150 -10.79 -6.12 12.47
CA VAL A 150 -12.13 -6.11 13.09
C VAL A 150 -13.22 -6.49 12.09
N GLU A 151 -13.06 -6.16 10.81
CA GLU A 151 -13.99 -6.51 9.74
C GLU A 151 -13.26 -7.29 8.62
N PRO A 152 -13.01 -8.59 8.82
CA PRO A 152 -12.19 -9.38 7.89
C PRO A 152 -12.82 -9.59 6.51
N LYS A 153 -14.08 -9.19 6.31
CA LYS A 153 -14.75 -9.23 4.98
C LYS A 153 -14.62 -7.91 4.22
N ALA A 154 -14.08 -6.86 4.82
CA ALA A 154 -13.86 -5.60 4.13
C ALA A 154 -12.76 -5.76 3.06
N GLY A 155 -13.09 -5.41 1.81
CA GLY A 155 -12.14 -5.42 0.69
C GLY A 155 -11.29 -4.15 0.58
N GLY A 156 -11.53 -3.14 1.42
CA GLY A 156 -10.82 -1.87 1.40
C GLY A 156 -11.29 -0.91 2.49
N LEU A 157 -10.51 0.15 2.68
CA LEU A 157 -10.78 1.23 3.61
C LEU A 157 -10.81 2.56 2.85
N ALA A 158 -11.86 3.36 3.05
CA ALA A 158 -11.89 4.73 2.61
C ALA A 158 -11.41 5.64 3.74
N VAL A 159 -10.59 6.63 3.42
CA VAL A 159 -10.07 7.60 4.39
C VAL A 159 -10.85 8.90 4.24
N ASN A 160 -11.29 9.49 5.35
CA ASN A 160 -11.97 10.77 5.32
C ASN A 160 -11.00 11.88 4.87
N TRP A 161 -11.39 12.64 3.86
CA TRP A 161 -10.66 13.83 3.44
C TRP A 161 -10.89 15.01 4.37
N ARG A 162 -9.80 15.73 4.65
CA ARG A 162 -9.83 17.04 5.28
C ARG A 162 -9.10 18.02 4.39
N MET A 163 -9.86 18.94 3.79
CA MET A 163 -9.32 19.92 2.86
C MET A 163 -8.58 21.03 3.61
N PHE A 164 -7.39 21.37 3.13
CA PHE A 164 -6.61 22.53 3.59
C PHE A 164 -6.62 23.59 2.50
N GLY A 165 -7.06 24.80 2.85
CA GLY A 165 -7.07 25.95 1.94
C GLY A 165 -5.75 26.72 1.97
N SER A 166 -5.64 27.76 1.14
CA SER A 166 -4.45 28.61 1.05
C SER A 166 -4.10 29.39 2.32
N SER A 167 -4.98 29.42 3.33
CA SER A 167 -4.78 30.17 4.58
C SER A 167 -4.39 31.64 4.34
N PHE A 168 -5.01 32.26 3.34
CA PHE A 168 -4.76 33.65 2.87
C PHE A 168 -3.37 33.90 2.26
N HIS A 169 -2.59 32.85 1.98
CA HIS A 169 -1.38 32.99 1.19
C HIS A 169 -1.72 33.27 -0.27
N GLU A 170 -1.26 34.41 -0.78
CA GLU A 170 -1.37 34.79 -2.20
C GLU A 170 -0.29 34.10 -3.05
N GLU A 171 0.86 33.82 -2.45
CA GLU A 171 1.97 33.08 -3.06
C GLU A 171 2.13 31.71 -2.41
N LYS A 172 2.58 30.73 -3.19
CA LYS A 172 2.88 29.40 -2.69
C LYS A 172 3.97 29.51 -1.62
N PRO A 173 3.73 29.02 -0.38
CA PRO A 173 4.73 29.09 0.66
C PRO A 173 6.02 28.42 0.20
N ILE A 174 7.13 29.07 0.50
CA ILE A 174 8.46 28.54 0.23
C ILE A 174 8.64 27.34 1.18
N THR A 175 8.40 26.13 0.68
CA THR A 175 9.04 24.95 1.25
C THR A 175 10.55 25.18 1.14
N SER A 176 11.33 24.68 2.10
CA SER A 176 12.74 25.01 2.40
C SER A 176 13.78 24.88 1.26
N ARG A 177 13.35 24.75 0.00
CA ARG A 177 14.13 24.55 -1.22
C ARG A 177 14.38 25.79 -2.08
N ASN A 178 13.70 26.93 -1.90
CA ASN A 178 14.01 28.13 -2.73
C ASN A 178 15.21 28.96 -2.23
N GLN A 179 15.95 28.50 -1.22
CA GLN A 179 17.13 29.24 -0.70
C GLN A 179 18.46 28.85 -1.38
N LEU A 180 18.47 27.89 -2.31
CA LEU A 180 19.71 27.38 -2.93
C LEU A 180 19.68 27.40 -4.47
N ARG A 181 19.16 28.48 -5.08
CA ARG A 181 19.38 28.79 -6.49
C ARG A 181 20.01 30.16 -6.66
#